data_AF-A0A523UEA0-F1
#
_entry.id   AF-A0A523UEA0-F1
#
_cell.length_a   1.000
_cell.length_b   1.000
_cell.length_c   1.000
_cell.angle_alpha   90.00
_cell.angle_beta   90.00
_cell.angle_gamma   90.00
#
_symmetry.space_group_name_H-M   'P 1'
#
loop_
_entity.id
_entity.type
_entity.pdbx_description
1 polymer ?
#
loop_
_entity_poly.entity_id
_entity_poly.type
_entity_poly.pdbx_seq_one_letter_code
_entity_poly.pdbx_strand_id
1 'polypeptide(L)' 'MSNENIILKRFGKAEQRLKAAQHLYEQAYYEDSISRSYFAIFFATKALLLTKDVNPQTHSGVKNQF' A
#
# COMPACT_ATOMS: atom_id res chain seq x y z
N MET A 1 4.80 -8.87 -18.17
CA MET A 1 3.61 -8.26 -17.52
C MET A 1 3.73 -6.76 -17.69
N SER A 2 2.72 -6.06 -18.23
CA SER A 2 2.78 -4.60 -18.38
C SER A 2 2.81 -3.91 -17.00
N ASN A 3 3.40 -2.71 -16.91
CA ASN A 3 3.42 -1.91 -15.69
C ASN A 3 2.00 -1.66 -15.14
N GLU A 4 1.01 -1.49 -16.02
CA GLU A 4 -0.41 -1.34 -15.65
C GLU A 4 -0.94 -2.51 -14.81
N ASN A 5 -0.64 -3.76 -15.20
CA ASN A 5 -1.07 -4.94 -14.43
C ASN A 5 -0.46 -4.96 -13.03
N ILE A 6 0.79 -4.51 -12.89
CA ILE A 6 1.47 -4.42 -11.60
C ILE A 6 0.85 -3.31 -10.74
N ILE A 7 0.53 -2.16 -11.35
CA ILE A 7 -0.14 -1.02 -10.70
C ILE A 7 -1.51 -1.45 -10.18
N LEU A 8 -2.35 -2.04 -11.02
CA LEU A 8 -3.68 -2.52 -10.63
C LEU A 8 -3.61 -3.53 -9.48
N LYS A 9 -2.69 -4.49 -9.56
CA LYS A 9 -2.50 -5.50 -8.50
C LYS A 9 -2.05 -4.86 -7.17
N ARG A 10 -1.23 -3.82 -7.22
CA ARG A 10 -0.79 -3.08 -6.02
C ARG A 10 -1.91 -2.25 -5.41
N PHE A 11 -2.70 -1.55 -6.23
CA PHE A 11 -3.88 -0.83 -5.76
C PHE A 11 -4.91 -1.79 -5.14
N GLY A 12 -5.21 -2.92 -5.78
CA GLY A 12 -6.12 -3.92 -5.20
C GLY A 12 -5.65 -4.44 -3.84
N LYS A 13 -4.34 -4.64 -3.66
CA LYS A 13 -3.78 -4.96 -2.33
C LYS A 13 -3.93 -3.83 -1.33
N ALA A 14 -3.70 -2.58 -1.74
CA ALA A 14 -3.88 -1.42 -0.87
C ALA A 14 -5.34 -1.33 -0.37
N GLU A 15 -6.31 -1.47 -1.27
CA GLU A 15 -7.74 -1.46 -0.92
C GLU A 15 -8.12 -2.59 0.05
N GLN A 16 -7.64 -3.81 -0.19
CA GLN A 16 -7.89 -4.93 0.72
C GLN A 16 -7.33 -4.67 2.12
N ARG A 17 -6.12 -4.08 2.22
CA ARG A 17 -5.51 -3.74 3.50
C ARG A 17 -6.25 -2.61 4.20
N LEU A 18 -6.74 -1.62 3.47
CA LEU A 18 -7.53 -0.52 4.01
C LEU A 18 -8.88 -1.02 4.55
N LYS A 19 -9.59 -1.87 3.81
CA LYS A 19 -10.82 -2.51 4.30
C LYS A 19 -10.59 -3.31 5.58
N ALA A 20 -9.52 -4.09 5.64
CA ALA A 20 -9.16 -4.82 6.85
C ALA A 20 -8.83 -3.88 8.02
N ALA A 21 -8.11 -2.79 7.77
CA ALA A 21 -7.80 -1.78 8.78
C ALA A 21 -9.06 -1.14 9.36
N GLN A 22 -10.06 -0.86 8.51
CA GLN A 22 -11.34 -0.31 8.92
C GLN A 22 -12.10 -1.28 9.85
N HIS A 23 -12.21 -2.56 9.48
CA HIS A 23 -12.85 -3.57 10.34
C HIS A 23 -12.16 -3.72 11.69
N LEU A 24 -10.81 -3.71 11.71
CA LEU A 24 -10.05 -3.78 12.96
C LEU A 24 -10.28 -2.54 13.84
N TYR A 25 -10.40 -1.36 13.22
CA TYR A 25 -10.71 -0.12 13.93
C TYR A 25 -12.10 -0.19 14.58
N GLU A 26 -13.11 -0.61 13.83
CA GLU A 26 -14.49 -0.78 14.30
C GLU A 26 -14.59 -1.76 15.48
N GLN A 27 -13.67 -2.73 15.55
CA GLN A 27 -13.57 -3.72 16.63
C GLN A 27 -12.60 -3.32 17.76
N ALA A 28 -12.12 -2.08 17.77
CA ALA A 28 -11.15 -1.54 18.74
C ALA A 28 -9.76 -2.21 18.76
N TYR A 29 -9.39 -2.98 17.73
CA TYR A 29 -8.04 -3.51 17.53
C TYR A 29 -7.15 -2.45 16.86
N TYR A 30 -6.85 -1.37 17.59
CA TYR A 30 -6.21 -0.19 17.04
C TYR A 30 -4.77 -0.44 16.56
N GLU A 31 -3.96 -1.19 17.30
CA GLU A 31 -2.58 -1.49 16.90
C GLU A 31 -2.52 -2.27 15.57
N ASP A 32 -3.41 -3.26 15.42
CA ASP A 32 -3.55 -4.01 14.17
C ASP A 32 -4.08 -3.12 13.05
N SER A 33 -5.06 -2.25 13.34
CA SER A 33 -5.59 -1.30 12.36
C SER A 33 -4.53 -0.35 11.83
N ILE A 34 -3.68 0.21 12.70
CA ILE A 34 -2.54 1.07 12.33
C ILE A 34 -1.57 0.28 11.43
N SER A 35 -1.21 -0.93 11.84
CA SER A 35 -0.31 -1.80 11.08
C SER A 35 -0.87 -2.09 9.68
N ARG A 36 -2.16 -2.38 9.55
CA ARG A 36 -2.81 -2.60 8.24
C ARG A 36 -2.89 -1.33 7.40
N SER A 37 -3.20 -0.19 8.01
CA SER A 37 -3.23 1.12 7.34
C SER A 37 -1.86 1.48 6.77
N TYR A 38 -0.78 1.26 7.52
CA TYR A 38 0.58 1.48 7.05
C TYR A 38 0.90 0.70 5.77
N PHE A 39 0.56 -0.60 5.74
CA PHE A 39 0.79 -1.41 4.55
C PHE A 39 -0.15 -1.04 3.39
N ALA A 40 -1.37 -0.57 3.66
CA ALA A 40 -2.25 -0.05 2.62
C ALA A 40 -1.59 1.14 1.89
N ILE A 41 -1.10 2.11 2.66
CA ILE A 41 -0.38 3.28 2.14
C ILE A 41 0.87 2.82 1.37
N PHE A 42 1.68 1.92 1.94
CA PHE A 42 2.88 1.41 1.28
C PHE A 42 2.61 0.82 -0.12
N PHE A 43 1.56 0.00 -0.25
CA PHE A 43 1.21 -0.58 -1.56
C PHE A 43 0.68 0.47 -2.54
N ALA A 44 -0.11 1.43 -2.07
CA ALA A 44 -0.60 2.55 -2.89
C ALA A 44 0.57 3.43 -3.37
N THR A 45 1.50 3.80 -2.48
CA THR A 45 2.70 4.56 -2.83
C THR A 45 3.57 3.81 -3.83
N LYS A 46 3.78 2.49 -3.67
CA LYS A 46 4.50 1.68 -4.67
C LYS A 46 3.78 1.60 -6.03
N ALA A 47 2.47 1.74 -6.07
CA ALA A 47 1.72 1.80 -7.32
C ALA A 47 1.91 3.17 -7.99
N LEU A 48 1.75 4.26 -7.22
CA LEU A 48 1.96 5.65 -7.65
C LEU A 48 3.38 5.95 -8.13
N LEU A 49 4.41 5.39 -7.50
CA LEU A 49 5.78 5.57 -7.97
C LEU A 49 6.00 4.85 -9.31
N LEU A 50 5.37 3.69 -9.48
CA LEU A 50 5.49 2.93 -10.73
C LEU A 50 4.79 3.63 -11.91
N THR A 51 3.75 4.45 -11.68
CA THR A 51 3.15 5.29 -12.74
C THR A 51 4.10 6.40 -13.21
N LYS A 52 5.17 6.67 -12.46
CA LYS A 52 6.24 7.62 -12.80
C LYS A 52 7.53 6.89 -13.23
N ASP A 53 7.46 5.60 -13.54
CA ASP A 53 8.60 4.72 -13.82
C ASP A 53 9.65 4.66 -12.70
N VAL A 54 9.24 4.98 -11.47
CA VAL A 54 10.07 4.89 -10.27
C VAL A 54 9.73 3.59 -9.53
N ASN A 55 10.68 2.65 -9.48
CA ASN A 55 10.47 1.32 -8.86
C ASN A 55 11.44 1.07 -7.69
N PRO A 56 11.12 1.56 -6.48
CA PRO A 56 11.95 1.33 -5.29
C PRO A 56 11.98 -0.14 -4.89
N GLN A 57 13.19 -0.67 -4.79
CA GLN A 57 13.43 -2.06 -4.39
C GLN A 57 13.29 -2.27 -2.88
N THR A 58 13.56 -1.23 -2.06
CA THR A 58 13.56 -1.33 -0.60
C THR A 58 12.40 -0.58 0.05
N HIS A 59 12.06 -0.94 1.29
CA HIS A 59 11.07 -0.21 2.07
C HIS A 59 11.49 1.24 2.32
N SER A 60 12.77 1.46 2.60
CA SER A 60 13.34 2.80 2.78
C SER A 60 13.30 3.62 1.48
N GLY A 61 13.53 2.98 0.33
CA GLY A 61 13.46 3.62 -0.98
C GLY A 61 12.06 4.14 -1.31
N VAL A 62 11.01 3.45 -0.87
CA VAL A 62 9.62 3.95 -1.02
C VAL A 62 9.40 5.23 -0.21
N LYS A 63 9.94 5.30 1.01
CA LYS A 63 9.80 6.49 1.87
C LYS A 63 10.59 7.69 1.35
N ASN A 64 11.77 7.47 0.77
CA ASN A 64 12.65 8.56 0.31
C ASN A 64 12.28 9.12 -1.07
N GLN A 65 11.39 8.45 -1.81
CA GLN A 65 10.98 8.84 -3.17
C GLN A 65 9.59 9.49 -3.23
N PHE A 66 8.95 9.65 -2.07
CA PHE A 66 7.66 10.33 -1.90
C PHE A 66 7.86 11.58 -1.04
#